data_AF-A0A7K1VUS1-F1
#
_entry.id   AF-A0A7K1VUS1-F1
#
_cell.length_a   1.000
_cell.length_b   1.000
_cell.length_c   1.000
_cell.angle_alpha   90.00
_cell.angle_beta   90.00
_cell.angle_gamma   90.00
#
_symmetry.space_group_name_H-M   'P 1'
#
loop_
_entity.id
_entity.type
_entity.pdbx_description
1 polymer ?
#
loop_
_entity_poly.entity_id
_entity_poly.type
_entity_poly.pdbx_seq_one_letter_code
_entity_poly.pdbx_strand_id
1 'polypeptide(L)' 'MDAFAEGRGAAPSASEPSHGGYAVAPEDDTAEADDPDLVDSALSGHELIVRELGATVVEEFTNEQ' A
#
# COMPACT_ATOMS: atom_id res chain seq x y z
N MET A 1 8.23 43.71 -39.46
CA MET A 1 8.29 43.39 -38.02
C MET A 1 7.95 41.92 -37.89
N ASP A 2 8.95 41.06 -38.04
CA ASP A 2 8.78 39.61 -37.92
C ASP A 2 8.96 39.24 -36.45
N ALA A 3 7.85 38.92 -35.78
CA ALA A 3 7.84 38.49 -34.39
C ALA A 3 8.33 37.05 -34.28
N PHE A 4 9.33 36.84 -33.43
CA PHE A 4 9.93 35.55 -33.08
C PHE A 4 8.85 34.61 -32.53
N ALA A 5 8.45 33.62 -33.31
CA ALA A 5 7.57 32.56 -32.85
C ALA A 5 8.31 31.66 -31.86
N GLU A 6 7.90 31.79 -30.61
CA GLU A 6 8.37 31.10 -29.42
C GLU A 6 8.44 29.58 -29.61
N GLY A 7 9.63 29.03 -29.43
CA GLY A 7 9.85 27.59 -29.33
C GLY A 7 9.19 27.04 -28.08
N ARG A 8 7.98 26.50 -28.21
CA ARG A 8 7.44 25.55 -27.24
C ARG A 8 8.17 24.23 -27.43
N GLY A 9 9.26 24.05 -26.68
CA GLY A 9 9.88 22.75 -26.51
C GLY A 9 8.82 21.77 -26.02
N ALA A 10 8.54 20.74 -26.82
CA ALA A 10 7.72 19.62 -26.41
C ALA A 10 8.45 18.94 -25.24
N ALA A 11 7.88 19.04 -24.03
CA ALA A 11 8.29 18.18 -22.94
C ALA A 11 8.03 16.72 -23.37
N PRO A 12 8.95 15.77 -23.11
CA PRO A 12 8.65 14.37 -23.35
C PRO A 12 7.47 13.99 -22.45
N SER A 13 6.36 13.55 -23.04
CA SER A 13 5.34 12.81 -22.30
C SER A 13 6.03 11.58 -21.72
N ALA A 14 6.31 11.61 -20.42
CA ALA A 14 6.54 10.38 -19.69
C ALA A 14 5.27 9.55 -19.89
N SER A 15 5.40 8.36 -20.49
CA SER A 15 4.31 7.40 -20.49
C SER A 15 3.97 7.16 -19.03
N GLU A 16 2.82 7.67 -18.58
CA GLU A 16 2.26 7.26 -17.29
C GLU A 16 2.21 5.72 -17.33
N PRO A 17 2.68 5.04 -16.27
CA PRO A 17 2.53 3.60 -16.21
C PRO A 17 1.05 3.32 -16.42
N SER A 18 0.72 2.61 -17.49
CA SER A 18 -0.62 2.09 -17.70
C SER A 18 -0.87 1.18 -16.51
N HIS A 19 -1.56 1.70 -15.50
CA HIS A 19 -2.14 0.88 -14.44
C HIS A 19 -3.21 0.07 -15.16
N GLY A 20 -2.77 -1.01 -15.82
CA GLY A 20 -3.63 -1.94 -16.55
C GLY A 20 -4.49 -2.80 -15.61
N GLY A 21 -4.45 -2.52 -14.31
CA GLY A 21 -5.41 -3.01 -13.33
C GLY A 21 -6.54 -2.00 -13.21
N TYR A 22 -7.77 -2.50 -13.33
CA TYR A 22 -8.97 -1.78 -12.94
C TYR A 22 -8.75 -1.09 -11.58
N ALA A 23 -9.26 0.13 -11.42
CA ALA A 23 -9.29 0.76 -10.10
C ALA A 23 -10.03 -0.18 -9.15
N VAL A 24 -9.31 -0.70 -8.17
CA VAL A 24 -9.87 -1.57 -7.14
C VAL A 24 -10.73 -0.70 -6.24
N ALA A 25 -11.99 -1.07 -6.04
CA ALA A 25 -12.84 -0.36 -5.11
C ALA A 25 -12.31 -0.56 -3.67
N PRO A 26 -12.54 0.36 -2.72
CA PRO A 26 -12.02 0.20 -1.36
C PRO A 26 -12.49 -1.08 -0.65
N GLU A 27 -13.65 -1.61 -1.05
CA GLU A 27 -14.16 -2.90 -0.56
C GLU A 27 -13.45 -4.13 -1.15
N ASP A 28 -12.80 -3.97 -2.31
CA ASP A 28 -12.07 -5.02 -3.00
C ASP A 28 -10.55 -4.95 -2.72
N ASP A 29 -10.09 -3.90 -2.04
CA ASP A 29 -8.68 -3.69 -1.67
C ASP A 29 -8.29 -4.58 -0.49
N THR A 30 -7.85 -5.79 -0.83
CA THR A 30 -7.41 -6.82 0.11
C THR A 30 -6.07 -7.38 -0.33
N ALA A 31 -5.28 -7.87 0.62
CA ALA A 31 -3.96 -8.42 0.32
C ALA A 31 -4.05 -9.61 -0.65
N GLU A 32 -3.17 -9.64 -1.65
CA GLU A 32 -3.10 -10.73 -2.62
C GLU A 32 -2.50 -12.00 -2.00
N ALA A 33 -3.10 -13.15 -2.28
CA ALA A 33 -2.72 -14.44 -1.69
C ALA A 33 -1.30 -14.92 -2.04
N ASP A 34 -0.72 -14.41 -3.13
CA ASP A 34 0.61 -14.79 -3.63
C ASP A 34 1.74 -13.85 -3.13
N ASP A 35 1.45 -12.90 -2.24
CA ASP A 35 2.48 -11.99 -1.73
C ASP A 35 3.49 -12.77 -0.84
N PRO A 36 4.81 -12.70 -1.11
CA PRO A 36 5.83 -13.40 -0.33
C PRO A 36 5.90 -13.02 1.16
N ASP A 37 5.38 -11.84 1.54
CA ASP A 37 5.28 -11.45 2.96
C ASP A 37 3.96 -11.88 3.61
N LEU A 38 3.00 -12.34 2.81
CA LEU A 38 1.72 -12.85 3.29
C LEU A 38 1.93 -14.26 3.83
N VAL A 39 2.00 -14.33 5.16
CA VAL A 39 2.06 -15.60 5.87
C VAL A 39 0.64 -16.09 6.18
N ASP A 40 0.32 -17.33 5.80
CA ASP A 40 -0.96 -18.00 6.14
C ASP A 40 -1.23 -18.08 7.66
N SER A 41 -0.18 -17.86 8.45
CA SER A 41 -0.24 -17.80 9.91
C SER A 41 -0.34 -16.37 10.42
N ALA A 42 -0.94 -15.45 9.64
CA ALA A 42 -1.05 -14.02 9.94
C ALA A 42 -1.34 -13.83 11.43
N LEU A 43 -0.27 -13.54 12.17
CA LEU A 43 -0.33 -13.50 13.61
C LEU A 43 -1.17 -12.29 13.96
N SER A 44 -2.06 -12.44 14.94
CA SER A 44 -2.70 -11.26 15.52
C SER A 44 -1.61 -10.28 15.92
N GLY A 45 -1.83 -8.97 15.74
CA GLY A 45 -0.83 -7.97 16.13
C GLY A 45 -0.35 -8.16 17.57
N HIS A 46 -1.21 -8.70 18.43
CA HIS A 46 -0.89 -9.13 19.79
C HIS A 46 0.21 -10.21 19.85
N GLU A 47 0.10 -11.28 19.07
CA GLU A 47 1.06 -12.39 19.01
C GLU A 47 2.39 -11.94 18.38
N LEU A 48 2.35 -11.02 17.42
CA LEU A 48 3.55 -10.40 16.86
C LEU A 48 4.33 -9.61 17.91
N ILE A 49 3.64 -8.85 18.76
CA ILE A 49 4.28 -8.03 19.80
C ILE A 49 4.98 -8.91 20.83
N VAL A 50 4.35 -10.01 21.28
CA VAL A 50 4.95 -10.98 22.22
C VAL A 50 6.20 -11.60 21.63
N ARG A 51 6.13 -12.05 20.37
CA ARG A 51 7.23 -12.76 19.71
C ARG A 51 8.41 -11.87 19.34
N GLU A 52 8.16 -10.71 18.75
CA GLU A 52 9.22 -9.86 18.17
C GLU A 52 9.93 -9.02 19.24
N LEU A 53 9.18 -8.53 20.22
CA LEU A 53 9.73 -7.66 21.26
C LEU A 53 10.05 -8.42 22.56
N GLY A 54 9.78 -9.73 22.62
CA GLY A 54 9.93 -10.54 23.84
C GLY A 54 9.00 -10.07 24.96
N ALA A 55 7.85 -9.48 24.59
CA ALA A 55 6.88 -8.96 25.54
C ALA A 55 6.07 -10.09 26.20
N THR A 56 5.47 -9.80 27.35
CA THR A 56 4.57 -10.73 28.07
C THR A 56 3.25 -10.06 28.38
N VAL A 57 2.16 -10.79 28.20
CA VAL A 57 0.82 -10.35 28.58
C VAL A 57 0.67 -10.53 30.08
N VAL A 58 0.31 -9.44 30.76
CA VAL A 58 0.03 -9.47 32.19
C VAL A 58 -1.46 -9.66 32.41
N GLU A 59 -2.27 -8.84 31.74
CA GLU A 59 -3.73 -8.86 31.82
C GLU A 59 -4.32 -8.49 30.45
N GLU A 60 -5.41 -9.15 30.07
CA GLU A 60 -6.18 -8.88 28.85
C GLU A 60 -7.56 -8.34 29.23
N PHE A 61 -7.96 -7.25 28.60
CA PHE A 61 -9.27 -6.62 28.82
C PHE A 61 -10.04 -6.56 27.51
N THR A 62 -11.24 -7.14 27.51
CA THR A 62 -12.16 -7.04 26.37
C THR A 62 -12.83 -5.67 26.41
N ASN A 63 -12.63 -4.88 25.35
CA ASN A 63 -13.15 -3.52 25.28
C ASN A 63 -14.63 -3.52 24.85
N GLU A 64 -15.49 -4.02 25.74
CA GLU A 64 -16.94 -4.07 25.53
C GLU A 64 -17.57 -2.86 26.20
N GLN A 65 -17.90 -1.84 25.41
CA GLN A 65 -18.52 -0.57 25.82
C GLN A 65 -19.91 -0.44 25.22
#